data_AF-W1I525-F1
#
_entry.id   AF-W1I525-F1
#
_cell.length_a   1.000
_cell.length_b   1.000
_cell.length_c   1.000
_cell.angle_alpha   90.00
_cell.angle_beta   90.00
_cell.angle_gamma   90.00
#
_symmetry.space_group_name_H-M   'P 1'
#
loop_
_entity.id
_entity.type
_entity.pdbx_description
1 polymer ?
#
loop_
_entity_poly.entity_id
_entity_poly.type
_entity_poly.pdbx_seq_one_letter_code
_entity_poly.pdbx_strand_id
1 'polypeptide(L)' 'MTGLYKMTEKEKQKRMEAMKYAIHSNELEGYKYTDKEKDFLMSVAEEKISIEEAVKIILKK' A
#
# COMPACT_ATOMS: atom_id res chain seq x y z
N MET A 1 -14.27 16.55 -18.08
CA MET A 1 -14.48 16.66 -16.61
C MET A 1 -13.83 15.45 -15.95
N THR A 2 -12.56 15.54 -15.56
CA THR A 2 -11.92 14.50 -14.73
C THR A 2 -12.25 14.84 -13.28
N GLY A 3 -13.41 14.38 -12.82
CA GLY A 3 -13.76 14.45 -11.41
C GLY A 3 -12.75 13.61 -10.63
N LEU A 4 -11.88 14.26 -9.87
CA LEU A 4 -11.06 13.62 -8.83
C LEU A 4 -12.01 13.03 -7.79
N TYR A 5 -12.46 11.79 -8.01
CA TYR A 5 -13.15 11.02 -6.98
C TYR A 5 -12.10 10.73 -5.91
N LYS A 6 -12.06 11.55 -4.86
CA LYS A 6 -11.30 11.21 -3.66
C LYS A 6 -11.90 9.92 -3.11
N MET A 7 -11.04 8.95 -2.85
CA MET A 7 -11.43 7.68 -2.24
C MET A 7 -12.24 7.93 -0.97
N THR A 8 -13.33 7.22 -0.81
CA THR A 8 -14.13 7.28 0.43
C THR A 8 -13.37 6.64 1.59
N GLU A 9 -13.65 7.06 2.82
CA GLU A 9 -13.03 6.44 4.01
C GLU A 9 -13.29 4.92 4.08
N LYS A 10 -14.44 4.47 3.58
CA LYS A 10 -14.78 3.03 3.50
C LYS A 10 -13.87 2.29 2.52
N GLU A 11 -13.59 2.87 1.35
CA GLU A 11 -12.66 2.28 0.38
C GLU A 11 -11.23 2.29 0.91
N LYS A 12 -10.84 3.36 1.63
CA LYS A 12 -9.53 3.46 2.26
C LYS A 12 -9.32 2.36 3.30
N GLN A 13 -10.30 2.14 4.18
CA GLN A 13 -10.28 1.05 5.15
C GLN A 13 -10.13 -0.32 4.47
N LYS A 14 -10.92 -0.58 3.42
CA LYS A 14 -10.81 -1.84 2.65
C LYS A 14 -9.42 -2.05 2.06
N ARG A 15 -8.79 -1.01 1.50
CA ARG A 15 -7.43 -1.10 0.96
C ARG A 15 -6.40 -1.35 2.06
N MET A 16 -6.54 -0.71 3.21
CA MET A 16 -5.67 -0.93 4.37
C MET A 16 -5.78 -2.37 4.88
N GLU A 17 -6.99 -2.92 4.98
CA GLU A 17 -7.21 -4.33 5.35
C GLU A 17 -6.62 -5.30 4.34
N ALA A 18 -6.83 -5.07 3.04
CA ALA A 18 -6.25 -5.87 1.97
C ALA A 18 -4.71 -5.85 2.02
N MET A 19 -4.10 -4.69 2.28
CA MET A 19 -2.66 -4.57 2.40
C MET A 19 -2.11 -5.31 3.64
N LYS A 20 -2.79 -5.18 4.79
CA LYS A 20 -2.44 -5.94 6.00
C LYS A 20 -2.52 -7.45 5.76
N TYR A 21 -3.55 -7.92 5.08
CA TYR A 21 -3.69 -9.32 4.71
C TYR A 21 -2.55 -9.78 3.79
N ALA A 22 -2.21 -9.00 2.76
CA ALA A 22 -1.11 -9.34 1.85
C ALA A 22 0.25 -9.41 2.58
N ILE A 23 0.55 -8.44 3.44
CA ILE A 23 1.77 -8.46 4.28
C ILE A 23 1.78 -9.72 5.15
N HIS A 24 0.68 -9.98 5.86
CA HIS A 24 0.60 -11.14 6.75
C HIS A 24 0.74 -12.47 6.00
N SER A 25 0.08 -12.61 4.85
CA SER A 25 0.18 -13.80 3.99
C SER A 25 1.63 -14.05 3.57
N ASN A 26 2.35 -13.00 3.17
CA ASN A 26 3.75 -13.11 2.77
C ASN A 26 4.65 -13.44 3.98
N GLU A 27 4.34 -12.91 5.17
CA GLU A 27 5.06 -13.28 6.40
C GLU A 27 4.91 -14.76 6.75
N LEU A 28 3.72 -15.36 6.50
CA LEU A 28 3.50 -16.79 6.66
C LEU A 28 4.33 -17.63 5.68
N GLU A 29 4.63 -17.12 4.49
CA GLU A 29 5.53 -17.74 3.51
C GLU A 29 7.02 -17.52 3.84
N GLY A 30 7.32 -16.79 4.91
CA GLY A 30 8.69 -16.56 5.40
C GLY A 30 9.32 -15.24 4.95
N TYR A 31 8.60 -14.39 4.22
CA TYR A 31 9.07 -13.04 3.90
C TYR A 31 9.11 -12.17 5.16
N LYS A 32 10.21 -11.44 5.36
CA LYS A 32 10.36 -10.52 6.50
C LYS A 32 10.31 -9.09 6.01
N TYR A 33 9.33 -8.34 6.49
CA TYR A 33 9.22 -6.91 6.24
C TYR A 33 9.75 -6.14 7.45
N THR A 34 10.61 -5.15 7.18
CA THR A 34 10.96 -4.13 8.16
C THR A 34 9.79 -3.19 8.43
N ASP A 35 9.79 -2.51 9.57
CA ASP A 35 8.74 -1.51 9.89
C ASP A 35 8.64 -0.43 8.80
N LYS A 36 9.79 0.00 8.24
CA LYS A 36 9.83 0.97 7.14
C LYS A 36 9.14 0.46 5.87
N GLU A 37 9.28 -0.82 5.55
CA GLU A 37 8.63 -1.42 4.38
C GLU A 37 7.12 -1.55 4.60
N LYS A 38 6.70 -1.91 5.81
CA LYS A 38 5.27 -1.94 6.18
C LYS A 38 4.66 -0.55 6.09
N ASP A 39 5.31 0.46 6.64
CA ASP A 39 4.86 1.86 6.59
C ASP A 39 4.76 2.38 5.14
N PHE A 40 5.72 2.02 4.30
CA PHE A 40 5.69 2.34 2.88
C PHE A 40 4.49 1.70 2.17
N LEU A 41 4.28 0.39 2.34
CA LEU A 41 3.14 -0.34 1.76
C LEU A 41 1.80 0.22 2.25
N MET A 42 1.70 0.56 3.54
CA MET A 42 0.50 1.20 4.09
C MET A 42 0.27 2.60 3.51
N SER A 43 1.33 3.36 3.25
CA SER A 43 1.21 4.68 2.58
C SER A 43 0.65 4.58 1.16
N VAL A 44 0.96 3.50 0.44
CA VAL A 44 0.35 3.19 -0.87
C VAL A 44 -1.13 2.81 -0.73
N ALA A 45 -1.48 2.04 0.31
CA ALA A 45 -2.87 1.66 0.59
C ALA A 45 -3.74 2.87 0.96
N GLU A 46 -3.15 3.87 1.63
CA GLU A 46 -3.78 5.13 2.02
C GLU A 46 -3.80 6.20 0.91
N GLU A 47 -3.27 5.91 -0.27
CA GLU A 47 -3.06 6.89 -1.36
C GLU A 47 -2.22 8.12 -0.99
N LYS A 48 -1.39 8.02 0.04
CA LYS A 48 -0.36 9.04 0.33
C LYS A 48 0.74 9.03 -0.74
N ILE A 49 0.98 7.88 -1.34
CA ILE A 49 1.90 7.66 -2.46
C ILE A 49 1.13 6.93 -3.56
N SER A 50 1.25 7.38 -4.80
CA SER A 50 0.61 6.69 -5.94
C SER A 50 1.32 5.37 -6.24
N ILE A 51 0.63 4.41 -6.87
CA ILE A 51 1.25 3.14 -7.24
C ILE A 51 2.41 3.38 -8.22
N GLU A 52 2.27 4.32 -9.16
CA GLU A 52 3.32 4.66 -10.13
C GLU A 52 4.57 5.23 -9.44
N GLU A 53 4.39 6.07 -8.42
CA GLU A 53 5.50 6.60 -7.63
C GLU A 53 6.15 5.50 -6.80
N ALA A 54 5.35 4.64 -6.16
CA ALA A 54 5.84 3.53 -5.36
C ALA A 54 6.67 2.54 -6.20
N VAL A 55 6.21 2.19 -7.40
CA VAL A 55 6.92 1.33 -8.36
C VAL A 55 8.25 1.97 -8.77
N LYS A 56 8.27 3.28 -9.05
CA LYS A 56 9.52 4.00 -9.36
C LYS A 56 10.51 3.96 -8.20
N ILE A 57 10.06 4.06 -6.95
CA ILE A 57 10.93 3.99 -5.77
C ILE A 57 11.53 2.59 -5.63
N ILE A 58 10.73 1.54 -5.82
CA ILE A 58 11.17 0.15 -5.72
C ILE A 58 12.14 -0.22 -6.85
N LEU A 59 11.84 0.12 -8.10
CA LEU A 59 12.63 -0.24 -9.28
C LEU A 59 13.89 0.63 -9.49
N LYS A 60 14.04 1.72 -8.75
CA LYS A 60 15.26 2.55 -8.75
C LYS A 60 16.33 2.05 -7.77
N LYS A 61 16.04 1.02 -6.97
CA LYS A 61 17.06 0.22 -6.30
C LYS A 61 17.71 -0.73 -7.30
#